data_AF-A0A7X8VDA7-F1
#
_entry.id   AF-A0A7X8VDA7-F1
#
_cell.length_a   1.000
_cell.length_b   1.000
_cell.length_c   1.000
_cell.angle_alpha   90.00
_cell.angle_beta   90.00
_cell.angle_gamma   90.00
#
_symmetry.space_group_name_H-M   'P 1'
#
loop_
_entity.id
_entity.type
_entity.pdbx_description
1 polymer ?
#
loop_
_entity_poly.entity_id
_entity_poly.type
_entity_poly.pdbx_seq_one_letter_code
_entity_poly.pdbx_strand_id
1 'polypeptide(L)'
;MSKFMEATKPLELTVTVGGKKKQIKLEKDSYYYLSREKENIPVIKHDALIRIADTNGVKVEKTFLEFGEFHSPENFCFVHRAVGTLDNGTVVDEVGEANPRNLDTVIGESYPAIMSNKRAQDRLLIRLMGLQGQVYSDVEFGSGISKSKRKEEEIKMTVEEAKALVVDYGGYRKSPTTLGELKEKSPKDFDWLLNTYKITARSSEKMKMLHYGAKILKAAE
;
A
#
# COMPACT_ATOMS: atom_id res chain seq x y z
N MET A 1 19.73 9.48 -0.90
CA MET A 1 18.26 9.37 -0.66
C MET A 1 17.69 8.32 -1.60
N SER A 2 16.89 7.37 -1.10
CA SER A 2 16.24 6.37 -1.96
C SER A 2 14.95 6.91 -2.58
N LYS A 3 14.73 6.67 -3.88
CA LYS A 3 13.55 7.15 -4.61
C LYS A 3 12.87 6.00 -5.35
N PHE A 4 11.54 5.92 -5.25
CA PHE A 4 10.76 5.01 -6.07
C PHE A 4 10.62 5.56 -7.50
N MET A 5 10.88 4.73 -8.49
CA MET A 5 10.82 5.08 -9.91
C MET A 5 9.97 4.07 -10.66
N GLU A 6 9.04 4.55 -11.49
CA GLU A 6 8.24 3.67 -12.34
C GLU A 6 9.12 2.97 -13.38
N ALA A 7 8.75 1.73 -13.70
CA ALA A 7 9.38 0.99 -14.77
C ALA A 7 8.95 1.54 -16.13
N THR A 8 9.92 1.80 -17.01
CA THR A 8 9.66 2.23 -18.40
C THR A 8 9.79 1.09 -19.40
N LYS A 9 10.38 -0.02 -18.99
CA LYS A 9 10.65 -1.20 -19.83
C LYS A 9 10.24 -2.48 -19.09
N PRO A 10 9.96 -3.58 -19.81
CA PRO A 10 9.86 -4.89 -19.18
C PRO A 10 11.16 -5.28 -18.48
N LEU A 11 11.05 -6.11 -17.44
CA LEU A 11 12.19 -6.67 -16.71
C LEU A 11 12.29 -8.15 -17.01
N GLU A 12 13.49 -8.60 -17.39
CA GLU A 12 13.80 -10.01 -17.52
C GLU A 12 14.47 -10.49 -16.25
N LEU A 13 13.92 -11.56 -15.65
CA LEU A 13 14.49 -12.22 -14.48
C LEU A 13 14.75 -13.69 -14.81
N THR A 14 15.73 -14.27 -14.13
CA THR A 14 15.93 -15.73 -14.17
C THR A 14 15.48 -16.30 -12.85
N VAL A 15 14.42 -17.12 -12.88
CA VAL A 15 13.98 -17.90 -11.73
C VAL A 15 14.60 -19.29 -11.77
N THR A 16 14.82 -19.88 -10.61
CA THR A 16 15.21 -21.28 -10.45
C THR A 16 14.01 -22.06 -9.93
N VAL A 17 13.51 -23.02 -10.71
CA VAL A 17 12.35 -23.85 -10.36
C VAL A 17 12.58 -25.26 -10.88
N GLY A 18 12.39 -26.28 -10.05
CA GLY A 18 12.70 -27.68 -10.41
C GLY A 18 14.18 -27.91 -10.73
N GLY A 19 15.09 -27.16 -10.11
CA GLY A 19 16.53 -27.17 -10.36
C GLY A 19 16.94 -26.57 -11.72
N LYS A 20 15.99 -25.97 -12.46
CA LYS A 20 16.22 -25.39 -13.78
C LYS A 20 16.08 -23.88 -13.74
N LYS A 21 16.99 -23.20 -14.45
CA LYS A 21 16.90 -21.76 -14.70
C LYS A 21 15.89 -21.51 -15.82
N LYS A 22 14.91 -20.65 -15.55
CA LYS A 22 13.89 -20.21 -16.51
C LYS A 22 13.87 -18.70 -16.57
N GLN A 23 13.89 -18.14 -17.78
CA GLN A 23 13.69 -16.71 -17.97
C GLN A 23 12.21 -16.38 -17.86
N ILE A 24 11.90 -15.31 -17.13
CA ILE A 24 10.57 -14.73 -17.02
C ILE A 24 10.65 -13.26 -17.40
N LYS A 25 9.54 -12.75 -17.95
CA LYS A 25 9.38 -11.35 -18.31
C LYS A 25 8.28 -10.72 -17.45
N LEU A 26 8.63 -9.67 -16.74
CA LEU A 26 7.73 -8.82 -15.98
C LEU A 26 7.37 -7.59 -16.81
N GLU A 27 6.08 -7.38 -17.02
CA GLU A 27 5.59 -6.16 -17.66
C GLU A 27 5.78 -4.95 -16.72
N LYS A 28 5.89 -3.75 -17.30
CA LYS A 28 6.24 -2.52 -16.58
C LYS A 28 5.27 -2.13 -15.45
N ASP A 29 4.04 -2.63 -15.50
CA ASP A 29 3.02 -2.39 -14.47
C ASP A 29 3.15 -3.33 -13.27
N SER A 30 3.97 -4.38 -13.38
CA SER A 30 4.11 -5.44 -12.39
C SER A 30 5.23 -5.21 -11.38
N TYR A 31 6.04 -4.15 -11.57
CA TYR A 31 7.15 -3.81 -10.70
C TYR A 31 7.50 -2.32 -10.80
N TYR A 32 8.34 -1.85 -9.87
CA TYR A 32 8.98 -0.53 -9.92
C TYR A 32 10.42 -0.65 -9.43
N TYR A 33 11.21 0.42 -9.52
CA TYR A 33 12.58 0.45 -9.01
C TYR A 33 12.67 1.23 -7.70
N LEU A 34 13.42 0.67 -6.75
CA LEU A 34 14.01 1.42 -5.66
C LEU A 34 15.39 1.93 -6.11
N SER A 35 15.45 3.21 -6.48
CA SER A 35 16.70 3.86 -6.84
C SER A 35 17.51 4.18 -5.59
N ARG A 36 18.71 3.59 -5.50
CA ARG A 36 19.77 3.93 -4.55
C ARG A 36 20.95 4.49 -5.34
N GLU A 37 21.84 5.21 -4.67
CA GLU A 37 22.88 6.06 -5.30
C GLU A 37 23.66 5.42 -6.45
N LYS A 38 23.87 4.09 -6.43
CA LYS A 38 24.62 3.34 -7.44
C LYS A 38 23.83 2.23 -8.14
N GLU A 39 22.57 2.01 -7.78
CA GLU A 39 21.82 0.85 -8.25
C GLU A 39 20.30 1.07 -8.20
N ASN A 40 19.61 0.55 -9.21
CA ASN A 40 18.15 0.49 -9.25
C ASN A 40 17.73 -0.94 -8.95
N ILE A 41 17.16 -1.16 -7.77
CA ILE A 41 16.76 -2.51 -7.34
C ILE A 41 15.29 -2.73 -7.73
N PRO A 42 14.95 -3.79 -8.46
CA PRO A 42 13.57 -4.12 -8.76
C PRO A 42 12.76 -4.45 -7.50
N VAL A 43 11.57 -3.87 -7.42
CA VAL A 43 10.56 -4.15 -6.41
C VAL A 43 9.31 -4.67 -7.12
N ILE A 44 9.03 -5.95 -6.94
CA ILE A 44 7.91 -6.64 -7.60
C ILE A 44 6.65 -6.43 -6.76
N LYS A 45 5.53 -6.14 -7.40
CA LYS A 45 4.24 -6.03 -6.71
C LYS A 45 3.77 -7.39 -6.22
N HIS A 46 3.19 -7.47 -5.03
CA HIS A 46 2.64 -8.70 -4.44
C HIS A 46 1.84 -9.54 -5.45
N ASP A 47 0.83 -8.97 -6.11
CA ASP A 47 0.00 -9.72 -7.06
C ASP A 47 0.78 -10.26 -8.26
N ALA A 48 1.83 -9.56 -8.70
CA ALA A 48 2.69 -10.02 -9.77
C ALA A 48 3.59 -11.17 -9.31
N LEU A 49 4.11 -11.09 -8.07
CA LEU A 49 4.91 -12.15 -7.48
C LEU A 49 4.11 -13.45 -7.33
N ILE A 50 2.86 -13.37 -6.86
CA ILE A 50 1.93 -14.50 -6.79
C ILE A 50 1.70 -15.11 -8.18
N ARG A 51 1.39 -14.29 -9.19
CA ARG A 51 1.18 -14.78 -10.57
C ARG A 51 2.40 -15.50 -11.14
N ILE A 52 3.60 -14.99 -10.89
CA ILE A 52 4.84 -15.65 -11.31
C ILE A 52 4.97 -17.00 -10.61
N ALA A 53 4.79 -17.05 -9.29
CA ALA A 53 4.89 -18.28 -8.52
C ALA A 53 3.91 -19.34 -9.04
N ASP A 54 2.63 -18.98 -9.19
CA ASP A 54 1.57 -19.87 -9.68
C ASP A 54 1.88 -20.42 -11.08
N THR A 55 2.31 -19.54 -12.00
CA THR A 55 2.65 -19.92 -13.38
C THR A 55 3.84 -20.87 -13.46
N ASN A 56 4.69 -20.87 -12.43
CA ASN A 56 5.85 -21.75 -12.34
C ASN A 56 5.62 -22.91 -11.35
N GLY A 57 4.43 -23.08 -10.79
CA GLY A 57 4.12 -24.16 -9.86
C GLY A 57 4.83 -24.04 -8.50
N VAL A 58 5.33 -22.85 -8.15
CA VAL A 58 5.94 -22.57 -6.85
C VAL A 58 4.83 -22.20 -5.88
N LYS A 59 4.78 -22.90 -4.73
CA LYS A 59 3.74 -22.68 -3.73
C LYS A 59 4.34 -22.60 -2.34
N VAL A 60 3.74 -21.75 -1.51
CA VAL A 60 3.94 -21.77 -0.07
C VAL A 60 3.16 -22.95 0.49
N GLU A 61 3.82 -23.85 1.22
CA GLU A 61 3.18 -25.05 1.76
C GLU A 61 2.30 -24.72 2.96
N LYS A 62 2.83 -23.89 3.85
CA LYS A 62 2.16 -23.52 5.09
C LYS A 62 2.57 -22.12 5.53
N THR A 63 1.60 -21.40 6.09
CA THR A 63 1.87 -20.21 6.90
C THR A 63 1.24 -20.37 8.28
N PHE A 64 1.87 -19.83 9.30
CA PHE A 64 1.31 -19.78 10.64
C PHE A 64 1.76 -18.52 11.37
N LEU A 65 0.89 -18.03 12.25
CA LEU A 65 1.21 -16.96 13.19
C LEU A 65 2.11 -17.56 14.27
N GLU A 66 3.36 -17.11 14.32
CA GLU A 66 4.37 -17.59 15.27
C GLU A 66 4.30 -16.83 16.59
N PHE A 67 4.19 -15.50 16.50
CA PHE A 67 4.00 -14.62 17.65
C PHE A 67 2.92 -13.58 17.34
N GLY A 68 2.05 -13.35 18.32
CA GLY A 68 1.02 -12.31 18.30
C GLY A 68 0.88 -11.71 19.69
N GLU A 69 1.98 -11.33 20.33
CA GLU A 69 1.94 -10.73 21.66
C GLU A 69 1.37 -9.32 21.60
N PHE A 70 0.43 -9.04 22.50
CA PHE A 70 -0.21 -7.74 22.66
C PHE A 70 -0.09 -7.28 24.10
N HIS A 71 0.52 -6.12 24.29
CA HIS A 71 0.43 -5.39 25.56
C HIS A 71 -0.35 -4.07 25.41
N SER A 72 -0.67 -3.63 24.18
CA SER A 72 -1.48 -2.42 23.90
C SER A 72 -1.85 -2.32 22.40
N PRO A 73 -2.98 -1.68 22.03
CA PRO A 73 -3.31 -1.33 20.63
C PRO A 73 -2.21 -0.53 19.90
N GLU A 74 -1.35 0.15 20.65
CA GLU A 74 -0.24 0.95 20.11
C GLU A 74 1.10 0.19 20.07
N ASN A 75 1.17 -0.97 20.73
CA ASN A 75 2.39 -1.76 20.84
C ASN A 75 2.09 -3.23 20.55
N PHE A 76 2.07 -3.55 19.26
CA PHE A 76 1.89 -4.90 18.75
C PHE A 76 3.00 -5.26 17.77
N CYS A 77 3.30 -6.55 17.69
CA CYS A 77 4.10 -7.13 16.61
C CYS A 77 3.48 -8.47 16.22
N PHE A 78 3.04 -8.58 14.97
CA PHE A 78 2.61 -9.85 14.40
C PHE A 78 3.77 -10.44 13.61
N VAL A 79 4.05 -11.72 13.86
CA VAL A 79 5.11 -12.46 13.18
C VAL A 79 4.48 -13.70 12.56
N HIS A 80 4.49 -13.78 11.24
CA HIS A 80 4.14 -15.00 10.53
C HIS A 80 5.40 -15.68 10.03
N ARG A 81 5.39 -17.01 10.07
CA ARG A 81 6.37 -17.85 9.38
C ARG A 81 5.70 -18.54 8.21
N ALA A 82 6.34 -18.47 7.05
CA ALA A 82 5.99 -19.22 5.86
C ALA A 82 7.02 -20.32 5.65
N VAL A 83 6.58 -21.53 5.33
CA VAL A 83 7.43 -22.70 5.12
C VAL A 83 7.21 -23.24 3.70
N GLY A 84 8.29 -23.67 3.07
CA GLY A 84 8.27 -24.37 1.78
C GLY A 84 9.52 -25.23 1.61
N THR A 85 9.50 -26.09 0.59
CA THR A 85 10.60 -26.99 0.29
C THR A 85 11.27 -26.58 -1.02
N LEU A 86 12.59 -26.47 -1.00
CA LEU A 86 13.40 -26.28 -2.22
C LEU A 86 13.44 -27.57 -3.04
N ASP A 87 13.82 -27.46 -4.32
CA ASP A 87 13.87 -28.61 -5.23
C ASP A 87 14.80 -29.75 -4.78
N ASN A 88 15.80 -29.43 -3.96
CA ASN A 88 16.72 -30.40 -3.38
C ASN A 88 16.18 -31.09 -2.11
N GLY A 89 14.92 -30.84 -1.72
CA GLY A 89 14.30 -31.36 -0.52
C GLY A 89 14.63 -30.59 0.76
N THR A 90 15.44 -29.52 0.70
CA THR A 90 15.71 -28.69 1.87
C THR A 90 14.46 -27.89 2.23
N VAL A 91 13.95 -28.12 3.45
CA VAL A 91 12.92 -27.27 4.05
C VAL A 91 13.52 -25.91 4.38
N VAL A 92 12.86 -24.86 3.91
CA VAL A 92 13.22 -23.47 4.18
C VAL A 92 12.01 -22.71 4.68
N ASP A 93 12.28 -21.67 5.43
CA ASP A 93 11.26 -20.79 5.95
C ASP A 93 11.70 -19.33 5.86
N GLU A 94 10.70 -18.46 5.82
CA GLU A 94 10.87 -17.02 5.89
C GLU A 94 9.86 -16.43 6.86
N VAL A 95 10.28 -15.36 7.52
CA VAL A 95 9.49 -14.67 8.53
C VAL A 95 9.04 -13.33 7.98
N GLY A 96 7.79 -12.96 8.24
CA GLY A 96 7.24 -11.65 7.93
C GLY A 96 6.70 -11.00 9.19
N GLU A 97 7.13 -9.77 9.46
CA GLU A 97 6.69 -8.99 10.60
C GLU A 97 5.77 -7.82 10.23
N ALA A 98 4.80 -7.52 11.09
CA ALA A 98 3.98 -6.31 11.00
C ALA A 98 3.89 -5.61 12.37
N ASN A 99 4.25 -4.33 12.39
CA ASN A 99 4.21 -3.47 13.57
C ASN A 99 3.84 -2.03 13.16
N PRO A 100 3.48 -1.14 14.10
CA PRO A 100 3.04 0.22 13.78
C PRO A 100 4.00 1.07 12.95
N ARG A 101 5.30 0.72 12.88
CA ARG A 101 6.32 1.45 12.10
C ARG A 101 6.42 1.02 10.64
N ASN A 102 5.86 -0.13 10.27
CA ASN A 102 5.93 -0.66 8.91
C ASN A 102 4.55 -0.93 8.29
N LEU A 103 3.50 -0.35 8.89
CA LEU A 103 2.13 -0.36 8.39
C LEU A 103 1.78 1.03 7.90
N ASP A 104 2.06 1.28 6.62
CA ASP A 104 1.96 2.61 6.02
C ASP A 104 0.73 2.78 5.11
N THR A 105 -0.23 1.87 5.23
CA THR A 105 -1.49 1.92 4.48
C THR A 105 -2.67 1.77 5.44
N VAL A 106 -3.78 2.48 5.16
CA VAL A 106 -5.01 2.41 5.98
C VAL A 106 -5.52 0.97 6.14
N ILE A 107 -5.41 0.18 5.07
CA ILE A 107 -5.77 -1.23 5.07
C ILE A 107 -4.76 -2.04 5.89
N GLY A 108 -3.46 -1.79 5.72
CA GLY A 108 -2.42 -2.49 6.49
C GLY A 108 -2.52 -2.25 8.00
N GLU A 109 -2.80 -1.01 8.42
CA GLU A 109 -3.03 -0.66 9.83
C GLU A 109 -4.27 -1.38 10.40
N SER A 110 -5.29 -1.62 9.58
CA SER A 110 -6.52 -2.34 10.00
C SER A 110 -6.33 -3.85 10.05
N TYR A 111 -5.36 -4.40 9.31
CA TYR A 111 -5.14 -5.85 9.19
C TYR A 111 -3.65 -6.24 9.32
N PRO A 112 -3.02 -5.95 10.47
CA PRO A 112 -1.58 -6.18 10.67
C PRO A 112 -1.19 -7.66 10.56
N ALA A 113 -2.03 -8.59 11.05
CA ALA A 113 -1.81 -10.03 10.89
C ALA A 113 -1.73 -10.43 9.40
N ILE A 114 -2.61 -9.91 8.55
CA ILE A 114 -2.60 -10.18 7.11
C ILE A 114 -1.32 -9.64 6.46
N MET A 115 -0.87 -8.44 6.86
CA MET A 115 0.36 -7.86 6.33
C MET A 115 1.60 -8.67 6.70
N SER A 116 1.70 -9.15 7.94
CA SER A 116 2.79 -10.05 8.35
C SER A 116 2.79 -11.35 7.55
N ASN A 117 1.61 -11.93 7.28
CA ASN A 117 1.47 -13.13 6.46
C ASN A 117 1.93 -12.89 5.02
N LYS A 118 1.46 -11.80 4.39
CA LYS A 118 1.87 -11.41 3.02
C LYS A 118 3.38 -11.25 2.90
N ARG A 119 4.03 -10.61 3.87
CA ARG A 119 5.51 -10.47 3.89
C ARG A 119 6.21 -11.83 3.99
N ALA A 120 5.74 -12.70 4.88
CA ALA A 120 6.31 -14.03 5.02
C ALA A 120 6.18 -14.83 3.72
N GLN A 121 5.01 -14.79 3.08
CA GLN A 121 4.76 -15.43 1.79
C GLN A 121 5.68 -14.87 0.69
N ASP A 122 5.73 -13.55 0.54
CA ASP A 122 6.49 -12.92 -0.52
C ASP A 122 8.00 -13.18 -0.39
N ARG A 123 8.55 -13.07 0.82
CA ARG A 123 9.96 -13.40 1.11
C ARG A 123 10.23 -14.86 0.75
N LEU A 124 9.36 -15.79 1.17
CA LEU A 124 9.52 -17.21 0.86
C LEU A 124 9.46 -17.47 -0.65
N LEU A 125 8.50 -16.88 -1.37
CA LEU A 125 8.38 -17.03 -2.82
C LEU A 125 9.60 -16.52 -3.57
N ILE A 126 10.13 -15.36 -3.18
CA ILE A 126 11.40 -14.82 -3.73
C ILE A 126 12.54 -15.82 -3.52
N ARG A 127 12.64 -16.42 -2.33
CA ARG A 127 13.66 -17.43 -2.03
C ARG A 127 13.47 -18.72 -2.82
N LEU A 128 12.26 -19.28 -2.85
CA LEU A 128 11.94 -20.50 -3.59
C LEU A 128 12.22 -20.35 -5.09
N MET A 129 12.02 -19.16 -5.66
CA MET A 129 12.34 -18.85 -7.05
C MET A 129 13.82 -18.49 -7.30
N GLY A 130 14.67 -18.48 -6.28
CA GLY A 130 16.09 -18.12 -6.40
C GLY A 130 16.33 -16.64 -6.73
N LEU A 131 15.38 -15.76 -6.42
CA LEU A 131 15.44 -14.32 -6.66
C LEU A 131 15.98 -13.53 -5.45
N GLN A 132 16.38 -14.22 -4.38
CA GLN A 132 16.90 -13.60 -3.16
C GLN A 132 18.10 -12.68 -3.47
N GLY A 133 18.05 -11.45 -2.95
CA GLY A 133 19.08 -10.43 -3.19
C GLY A 133 19.01 -9.75 -4.56
N GLN A 134 18.18 -10.23 -5.49
CA GLN A 134 17.99 -9.61 -6.81
C GLN A 134 16.78 -8.69 -6.83
N VAL A 135 15.73 -9.03 -6.08
CA VAL A 135 14.47 -8.29 -6.04
C VAL A 135 13.93 -8.22 -4.62
N TYR A 136 13.04 -7.27 -4.39
CA TYR A 136 12.21 -7.19 -3.18
C TYR A 136 10.73 -7.23 -3.55
N SER A 137 9.86 -7.50 -2.56
CA SER A 137 8.42 -7.28 -2.73
C SER A 137 8.03 -5.85 -2.32
N ASP A 138 6.97 -5.31 -2.93
CA ASP A 138 6.42 -4.01 -2.58
C ASP A 138 5.89 -3.95 -1.15
N VAL A 139 5.44 -5.09 -0.59
CA VAL A 139 4.98 -5.17 0.80
C VAL A 139 6.09 -4.93 1.83
N GLU A 140 7.36 -5.02 1.44
CA GLU A 140 8.53 -4.69 2.28
C GLU A 140 8.66 -3.19 2.52
N PHE A 141 8.10 -2.39 1.61
CA PHE A 141 8.26 -0.95 1.65
C PHE A 141 6.96 -0.29 2.06
N GLY A 142 7.12 0.69 2.95
CA GLY A 142 6.08 1.68 3.14
C GLY A 142 5.73 2.38 1.84
N SER A 143 4.51 2.88 1.74
CA SER A 143 4.00 3.65 0.58
C SER A 143 4.75 4.96 0.31
N GLY A 144 5.89 5.21 0.97
CA GLY A 144 6.66 6.45 0.87
C GLY A 144 5.95 7.67 1.46
N ILE A 145 4.72 7.51 1.95
CA ILE A 145 4.03 8.53 2.74
C ILE A 145 4.59 8.41 4.15
N SER A 146 5.75 9.03 4.38
CA SER A 146 6.24 9.17 5.73
C SER A 146 5.15 9.83 6.57
N LYS A 147 4.84 9.26 7.74
CA LYS A 147 4.00 9.91 8.75
C LYS A 147 4.52 11.33 9.11
N SER A 148 5.76 11.64 8.74
CA SER A 148 6.46 12.92 8.95
C SER A 148 6.39 13.96 7.82
N LYS A 149 5.66 13.73 6.72
CA LYS A 149 5.35 14.78 5.73
C LYS A 149 3.86 14.79 5.38
N ARG A 150 3.00 14.95 6.38
CA ARG A 150 1.76 15.70 6.17
C ARG A 150 2.13 17.18 6.02
N LYS A 151 2.74 17.58 4.90
CA LYS A 151 2.43 18.92 4.40
C LYS A 151 1.05 18.74 3.79
N GLU A 152 0.02 19.15 4.53
CA GLU A 152 -1.28 19.38 3.95
C GLU A 152 -1.03 20.26 2.71
N GLU A 153 -1.35 19.75 1.53
CA GLU A 153 -1.45 20.59 0.34
C GLU A 153 -2.59 21.57 0.61
N GLU A 154 -2.31 22.69 1.28
CA GLU A 154 -3.32 23.74 1.51
C GLU A 154 -3.74 24.29 0.15
N ILE A 155 -4.88 23.82 -0.34
CA ILE A 155 -5.55 24.44 -1.48
C ILE A 155 -6.07 25.78 -1.00
N LYS A 156 -5.44 26.87 -1.46
CA LYS A 156 -5.89 28.23 -1.18
C LYS A 156 -7.16 28.51 -2.01
N MET A 157 -8.26 28.82 -1.34
CA MET A 157 -9.50 29.31 -1.94
C MET A 157 -10.17 30.28 -0.96
N THR A 158 -11.03 31.17 -1.46
CA THR A 158 -11.83 32.08 -0.63
C THR A 158 -13.00 31.35 0.05
N VAL A 159 -13.64 32.00 1.03
CA VAL A 159 -14.83 31.45 1.70
C VAL A 159 -15.98 31.32 0.71
N GLU A 160 -16.12 32.26 -0.23
CA GLU A 160 -17.13 32.26 -1.27
C GLU A 160 -16.90 31.12 -2.27
N GLU A 161 -15.66 30.91 -2.69
CA GLU A 161 -15.27 29.77 -3.54
C GLU A 161 -15.54 28.44 -2.84
N ALA A 162 -15.19 28.34 -1.55
CA ALA A 162 -15.46 27.15 -0.74
C ALA A 162 -16.96 26.87 -0.62
N LYS A 163 -17.81 27.89 -0.40
CA LYS A 163 -19.27 27.73 -0.36
C LYS A 163 -19.83 27.22 -1.68
N ALA A 164 -19.27 27.67 -2.81
CA ALA A 164 -19.74 27.34 -4.15
C ALA A 164 -19.32 25.94 -4.65
N LEU A 165 -18.43 25.23 -3.95
CA LEU A 165 -17.98 23.91 -4.38
C LEU A 165 -19.14 22.91 -4.49
N VAL A 166 -19.22 22.23 -5.63
CA VAL A 166 -20.30 21.27 -5.92
C VAL A 166 -20.01 19.93 -5.25
N VAL A 167 -20.95 19.51 -4.41
CA VAL A 167 -21.02 18.21 -3.76
C VAL A 167 -21.92 17.29 -4.58
N ASP A 168 -21.32 16.29 -5.23
CA ASP A 168 -22.04 15.31 -6.06
C ASP A 168 -21.56 13.87 -5.82
N TYR A 169 -20.98 13.59 -4.64
CA TYR A 169 -20.60 12.23 -4.26
C TYR A 169 -21.75 11.50 -3.55
N GLY A 170 -21.68 10.16 -3.49
CA GLY A 170 -22.66 9.34 -2.77
C GLY A 170 -24.11 9.61 -3.20
N GLY A 171 -24.96 9.94 -2.22
CA GLY A 171 -26.37 10.26 -2.43
C GLY A 171 -26.62 11.55 -3.23
N TYR A 172 -25.65 12.47 -3.26
CA TYR A 172 -25.75 13.76 -3.95
C TYR A 172 -25.49 13.67 -5.47
N ARG A 173 -25.16 12.49 -6.01
CA ARG A 173 -25.00 12.29 -7.46
C ARG A 173 -26.25 12.62 -8.27
N LYS A 174 -27.42 12.32 -7.73
CA LYS A 174 -28.72 12.51 -8.42
C LYS A 174 -29.26 13.93 -8.27
N SER A 175 -28.85 14.62 -7.22
CA SER A 175 -29.26 15.99 -6.91
C SER A 175 -28.09 16.69 -6.21
N PRO A 176 -27.14 17.22 -7.00
CA PRO A 176 -25.97 17.90 -6.46
C PRO A 176 -26.37 19.11 -5.62
N THR A 177 -25.58 19.39 -4.59
CA THR A 177 -25.73 20.57 -3.74
C THR A 177 -24.40 21.31 -3.65
N THR A 178 -24.40 22.49 -3.04
CA THR A 178 -23.16 23.23 -2.76
C THR A 178 -22.63 22.88 -1.38
N LEU A 179 -21.34 23.09 -1.14
CA LEU A 179 -20.74 22.84 0.17
C LEU A 179 -21.31 23.74 1.27
N GLY A 180 -21.70 24.98 0.91
CA GLY A 180 -22.41 25.87 1.83
C GLY A 180 -23.78 25.32 2.23
N GLU A 181 -24.57 24.84 1.26
CA GLU A 181 -25.86 24.21 1.54
C GLU A 181 -25.72 22.88 2.29
N LEU A 182 -24.68 22.09 2.01
CA LEU A 182 -24.39 20.85 2.74
C LEU A 182 -24.17 21.14 4.22
N LYS A 183 -23.45 22.22 4.54
CA LYS A 183 -23.19 22.66 5.91
C LYS A 183 -24.48 23.02 6.66
N GLU A 184 -25.40 23.72 6.00
CA GLU A 184 -26.66 24.18 6.61
C GLU A 184 -27.72 23.08 6.71
N LYS A 185 -27.92 22.32 5.63
CA LYS A 185 -29.03 21.38 5.47
C LYS A 185 -28.68 19.95 5.93
N SER A 186 -27.39 19.59 5.86
CA SER A 186 -26.88 18.25 6.16
C SER A 186 -25.60 18.28 7.02
N PRO A 187 -25.63 18.84 8.24
CA PRO A 187 -24.43 19.07 9.06
C PRO A 187 -23.66 17.78 9.40
N LYS A 188 -24.32 16.62 9.46
CA LYS A 188 -23.66 15.32 9.66
C LYS A 188 -22.76 14.92 8.49
N ASP A 189 -23.20 15.19 7.26
CA ASP A 189 -22.42 14.87 6.07
C ASP A 189 -21.27 15.87 5.87
N PHE A 190 -21.51 17.13 6.26
CA PHE A 190 -20.46 18.14 6.34
C PHE A 190 -19.39 17.75 7.39
N ASP A 191 -19.80 17.30 8.58
CA ASP A 191 -18.89 16.84 9.62
C ASP A 191 -18.11 15.58 9.21
N TRP A 192 -18.76 14.65 8.50
CA TRP A 192 -18.07 13.51 7.90
C TRP A 192 -16.98 13.96 6.92
N LEU A 193 -17.28 14.91 6.04
CA LEU A 193 -16.32 15.45 5.07
C LEU A 193 -15.14 16.17 5.75
N LEU A 194 -15.41 16.88 6.85
CA LEU A 194 -14.41 17.62 7.62
C LEU A 194 -13.50 16.71 8.46
N ASN A 195 -14.09 15.78 9.22
CA ASN A 195 -13.42 15.07 10.30
C ASN A 195 -13.17 13.59 10.00
N THR A 196 -14.01 12.97 9.17
CA THR A 196 -13.94 11.52 8.91
C THR A 196 -13.25 11.20 7.58
N TYR A 197 -13.48 12.01 6.55
CA TYR A 197 -12.85 11.84 5.25
C TYR A 197 -11.35 12.19 5.31
N LYS A 198 -10.49 11.20 5.00
CA LYS A 198 -9.03 11.38 4.97
C LYS A 198 -8.55 11.52 3.53
N ILE A 199 -7.89 12.64 3.22
CA ILE A 199 -7.20 12.81 1.94
C ILE A 199 -6.06 11.80 1.83
N THR A 200 -6.00 11.10 0.70
CA THR A 200 -4.90 10.21 0.32
C THR A 200 -4.34 10.62 -1.03
N ALA A 201 -3.18 10.06 -1.41
CA ALA A 201 -2.60 10.28 -2.74
C ALA A 201 -3.53 9.83 -3.89
N ARG A 202 -4.51 8.96 -3.61
CA ARG A 202 -5.50 8.46 -4.57
C ARG A 202 -6.82 9.25 -4.56
N SER A 203 -6.99 10.19 -3.63
CA SER A 203 -8.18 11.05 -3.58
C SER A 203 -8.24 11.93 -4.82
N SER A 204 -9.41 11.98 -5.46
CA SER A 204 -9.62 12.87 -6.60
C SER A 204 -9.43 14.33 -6.20
N GLU A 205 -8.97 15.15 -7.13
CA GLU A 205 -8.78 16.60 -6.92
C GLU A 205 -10.06 17.26 -6.40
N LYS A 206 -11.22 16.83 -6.92
CA LYS A 206 -12.54 17.27 -6.43
C LYS A 206 -12.77 16.97 -4.96
N MET A 207 -12.48 15.75 -4.49
CA MET A 207 -12.66 15.40 -3.09
C MET A 207 -11.63 16.10 -2.19
N LYS A 208 -10.42 16.36 -2.70
CA LYS A 208 -9.44 17.20 -1.99
C LYS A 208 -9.99 18.62 -1.82
N MET A 209 -10.47 19.24 -2.89
CA MET A 209 -11.07 20.59 -2.86
C MET A 209 -12.24 20.66 -1.88
N LEU A 210 -13.14 19.67 -1.88
CA LEU A 210 -14.28 19.63 -0.94
C LEU A 210 -13.84 19.53 0.52
N HIS A 211 -12.84 18.69 0.85
CA HIS A 211 -12.33 18.58 2.20
C HIS A 211 -11.62 19.85 2.68
N TYR A 212 -10.78 20.47 1.85
CA TYR A 212 -10.13 21.74 2.20
C TYR A 212 -11.12 22.90 2.27
N GLY A 213 -12.11 22.94 1.37
CA GLY A 213 -13.22 23.89 1.44
C GLY A 213 -13.99 23.76 2.75
N ALA A 214 -14.24 22.55 3.24
CA ALA A 214 -14.93 22.32 4.51
C ALA A 214 -14.11 22.88 5.70
N LYS A 215 -12.78 22.70 5.69
CA LYS A 215 -11.87 23.32 6.67
C LYS A 215 -11.95 24.84 6.65
N ILE A 216 -11.95 25.46 5.46
CA ILE A 216 -12.05 26.92 5.31
C ILE A 216 -13.40 27.45 5.83
N LEU A 217 -14.50 26.77 5.48
CA LEU A 217 -15.84 27.15 5.98
C LEU A 217 -16.00 26.96 7.48
N LYS A 218 -15.22 26.07 8.11
CA LYS A 218 -15.18 25.91 9.56
C LYS A 218 -14.32 26.98 10.24
N ALA A 219 -13.22 27.39 9.61
CA ALA A 219 -12.31 28.41 10.14
C ALA A 219 -12.85 29.85 10.01
N ALA A 220 -13.84 30.07 9.14
CA ALA A 220 -14.51 31.35 8.95
C ALA A 220 -15.72 31.59 9.88
N GLU A 221 -15.95 30.70 10.85
CA GLU A 221 -16.92 30.86 11.95
C GLU A 221 -16.28 31.56 13.15
#